data_AF-A0A6G3TIU2-F1
#
_entry.id   AF-A0A6G3TIU2-F1
#
_cell.length_a   1.000
_cell.length_b   1.000
_cell.length_c   1.000
_cell.angle_alpha   90.00
_cell.angle_beta   90.00
_cell.angle_gamma   90.00
#
_symmetry.space_group_name_H-M   'P 1'
#
loop_
_entity.id
_entity.type
_entity.pdbx_description
1 polymer ?
#
loop_
_entity_poly.entity_id
_entity_poly.type
_entity_poly.pdbx_seq_one_letter_code
_entity_poly.pdbx_strand_id
1 'polypeptide(L)'
;MDVAAGPLTLTGIEFTVVQPGGESEEHRLTVRRVTATAADGTARPVPLPDAWTAGSELAPPSAAPDAPGAPSTPRLLKPGPLAVEYSTGYSEAGGWKITTLTVRLRVAQPKPAEVTAVATDRFLDSSGASTGQRVTVLIGGHDVPVRIVRSVRELPGTGPETPSAQFGGALLVDLPAVNRHLQGKYGASVAPTEWWLRAGPGRTDEAAAGLRAFPDTAPAQVLVRDEVAERLRDDPFGAGPGAAFAAATL
;
A
#
# COMPACT_ATOMS: atom_id res chain seq x y z
N MET A 1 -15.90 23.27 3.62
CA MET A 1 -15.96 22.38 4.79
C MET A 1 -14.60 22.46 5.47
N ASP A 2 -14.56 22.87 6.73
CA ASP A 2 -13.35 22.87 7.54
C ASP A 2 -13.24 21.49 8.19
N VAL A 3 -12.44 20.59 7.61
CA VAL A 3 -12.26 19.24 8.14
C VAL A 3 -11.31 19.37 9.32
N ALA A 4 -11.82 19.17 10.54
CA ALA A 4 -10.99 19.17 11.74
C ALA A 4 -9.92 18.08 11.61
N ALA A 5 -8.69 18.48 11.29
CA ALA A 5 -7.55 17.58 11.28
C ALA A 5 -7.29 17.13 12.72
N GLY A 6 -7.33 15.82 12.95
CA GLY A 6 -6.94 15.22 14.23
C GLY A 6 -5.48 15.55 14.59
N PRO A 7 -5.03 15.17 15.80
CA PRO A 7 -3.66 15.42 16.23
C PRO A 7 -2.65 14.81 15.26
N LEU A 8 -1.70 15.63 14.79
CA LEU A 8 -0.64 15.18 13.89
C LEU A 8 0.38 14.34 14.64
N THR A 9 0.71 13.18 14.10
CA THR A 9 1.74 12.28 14.62
C THR A 9 2.80 12.05 13.56
N LEU A 10 4.07 12.29 13.89
CA LEU A 10 5.18 11.92 13.02
C LEU A 10 5.40 10.40 13.06
N THR A 11 5.25 9.73 11.92
CA THR A 11 5.37 8.26 11.82
C THR A 11 6.70 7.80 11.25
N GLY A 12 7.43 8.69 10.57
CA GLY A 12 8.70 8.37 9.95
C GLY A 12 9.41 9.60 9.39
N ILE A 13 10.70 9.43 9.11
CA ILE A 13 11.56 10.37 8.39
C ILE A 13 12.35 9.55 7.38
N GLU A 14 12.41 10.02 6.14
CA GLU A 14 13.17 9.38 5.07
C GLU A 14 13.99 10.45 4.36
N PHE A 15 15.23 10.10 4.02
CA PHE A 15 16.10 10.95 3.22
C PHE A 15 17.03 10.08 2.37
N THR A 16 17.45 10.63 1.24
CA THR A 16 18.27 9.94 0.25
C THR A 16 19.52 10.74 -0.04
N VAL A 17 20.66 10.05 -0.07
CA VAL A 17 21.97 10.62 -0.39
C VAL A 17 22.60 9.84 -1.55
N VAL A 18 23.48 10.48 -2.31
CA VAL A 18 24.29 9.79 -3.33
C VAL A 18 25.49 9.14 -2.63
N GLN A 19 25.84 7.92 -3.01
CA GLN A 19 27.06 7.30 -2.50
C GLN A 19 28.29 8.04 -3.04
N PRO A 20 29.27 8.38 -2.19
CA PRO A 20 30.55 8.90 -2.64
C PRO A 20 31.29 7.87 -3.51
N GLY A 21 32.22 8.36 -4.32
CA GLY A 21 33.13 7.53 -5.10
C GLY A 21 34.40 7.25 -4.30
N GLY A 22 34.81 5.98 -4.24
CA GLY A 22 36.11 5.55 -3.68
C GLY A 22 36.14 5.33 -2.17
N GLU A 23 35.59 6.25 -1.37
CA GLU A 23 35.64 6.15 0.10
C GLU A 23 34.27 6.39 0.74
N SER A 24 33.99 5.68 1.84
CA SER A 24 32.75 5.85 2.61
C SER A 24 32.83 7.11 3.47
N GLU A 25 31.69 7.80 3.60
CA GLU A 25 31.54 8.92 4.52
C GLU A 25 30.70 8.51 5.73
N GLU A 26 31.05 9.02 6.91
CA GLU A 26 30.27 8.85 8.14
C GLU A 26 29.42 10.09 8.38
N HIS A 27 28.12 9.89 8.54
CA HIS A 27 27.15 10.96 8.67
C HIS A 27 26.31 10.82 9.93
N ARG A 28 25.89 11.97 10.46
CA ARG A 28 24.95 12.03 11.58
C ARG A 28 23.81 12.99 11.26
N LEU A 29 22.58 12.49 11.32
CA LEU A 29 21.37 13.31 11.27
C LEU A 29 20.78 13.43 12.68
N THR A 30 20.43 14.66 13.09
CA THR A 30 19.79 14.93 14.39
C THR A 30 18.54 15.79 14.18
N VAL A 31 17.39 15.28 14.63
CA VAL A 31 16.10 15.98 14.58
C VAL A 31 15.98 16.88 15.81
N ARG A 32 16.19 18.18 15.61
CA ARG A 32 16.18 19.16 16.70
C ARG A 32 14.77 19.59 17.12
N ARG A 33 13.88 19.76 16.15
CA ARG A 33 12.50 20.24 16.36
C ARG A 33 11.62 19.88 15.17
N VAL A 34 10.39 19.46 15.44
CA VAL A 34 9.35 19.28 14.44
C VAL A 34 8.15 20.17 14.83
N THR A 35 7.66 20.94 13.87
CA THR A 35 6.49 21.82 14.05
C THR A 35 5.55 21.70 12.88
N ALA A 36 4.25 21.82 13.15
CA ALA A 36 3.22 21.97 12.14
C ALA A 36 2.68 23.41 12.16
N THR A 37 2.39 23.96 10.99
CA THR A 37 1.79 25.29 10.86
C THR A 37 0.28 25.13 10.71
N ALA A 38 -0.49 25.71 11.62
CA ALA A 38 -1.95 25.71 11.55
C ALA A 38 -2.44 26.68 10.45
N ALA A 39 -3.72 26.58 10.08
CA ALA A 39 -4.33 27.43 9.05
C ALA A 39 -4.25 28.94 9.39
N ASP A 40 -4.17 29.28 10.68
CA ASP A 40 -3.96 30.65 11.17
C ASP A 40 -2.49 31.12 11.13
N GLY A 41 -1.58 30.30 10.58
CA GLY A 41 -0.14 30.59 10.51
C GLY A 41 0.64 30.26 11.78
N THR A 42 -0.01 29.80 12.85
CA THR A 42 0.65 29.48 14.11
C THR A 42 1.45 28.18 14.01
N ALA A 43 2.74 28.23 14.34
CA ALA A 43 3.57 27.04 14.48
C ALA A 43 3.31 26.33 15.82
N ARG A 44 2.93 25.05 15.77
CA ARG A 44 2.71 24.19 16.94
C ARG A 44 3.72 23.06 16.96
N PRO A 45 4.31 22.72 18.13
CA PRO A 45 5.21 21.58 18.25
C PRO A 45 4.50 20.27 17.96
N VAL A 46 5.19 19.36 17.26
CA VAL A 46 4.73 17.99 17.04
C VAL A 46 5.51 17.08 18.00
N PRO A 47 4.84 16.44 18.98
CA PRO A 47 5.52 15.53 19.88
C PRO A 47 6.09 14.34 19.11
N LEU A 48 7.32 13.95 19.45
CA LEU A 48 7.97 12.78 18.86
C LEU A 48 7.71 11.55 19.72
N PRO A 49 7.38 10.40 19.12
CA PRO A 49 7.34 9.14 19.85
C PRO A 49 8.70 8.76 20.44
N ASP A 50 8.71 7.97 21.53
CA ASP A 50 9.95 7.60 22.23
C ASP A 50 10.70 6.44 21.55
N ALA A 51 9.98 5.60 20.80
CA ALA A 51 10.52 4.38 20.20
C ALA A 51 10.65 4.53 18.68
N TRP A 52 11.89 4.38 18.20
CA TRP A 52 12.24 4.46 16.78
C TRP A 52 13.07 3.26 16.36
N THR A 53 13.01 2.95 15.07
CA THR A 53 13.89 2.01 14.36
C THR A 53 14.56 2.72 13.19
N ALA A 54 15.76 2.30 12.82
CA ALA A 54 16.47 2.83 11.67
C ALA A 54 16.86 1.68 10.71
N GLY A 55 16.85 1.96 9.42
CA GLY A 55 17.28 1.05 8.37
C GLY A 55 17.67 1.82 7.12
N SER A 56 18.27 1.14 6.15
CA SER A 56 18.72 1.74 4.90
C SER A 56 18.55 0.81 3.71
N GLU A 57 18.44 1.40 2.52
CA GLU A 57 18.29 0.69 1.25
C GLU A 57 19.12 1.37 0.16
N LEU A 58 19.75 0.59 -0.71
CA LEU A 58 20.49 1.07 -1.87
C LEU A 58 19.62 1.03 -3.13
N ALA A 59 19.76 2.03 -3.99
CA ALA A 59 19.23 2.04 -5.35
C ALA A 59 20.34 2.37 -6.36
N PRO A 60 20.67 1.47 -7.31
CA PRO A 60 20.14 0.11 -7.44
C PRO A 60 20.55 -0.80 -6.26
N PRO A 61 19.79 -1.88 -5.98
CA PRO A 61 20.13 -2.81 -4.91
C PRO A 61 21.48 -3.49 -5.17
N SER A 62 22.23 -3.75 -4.10
CA SER A 62 23.47 -4.52 -4.20
C SER A 62 23.18 -5.96 -4.62
N ALA A 63 23.99 -6.49 -5.54
CA ALA A 63 23.89 -7.88 -5.98
C ALA A 63 24.38 -8.88 -4.92
N ALA A 64 25.18 -8.43 -3.95
CA ALA A 64 25.71 -9.25 -2.87
C ALA A 64 25.40 -8.62 -1.49
N PRO A 65 24.93 -9.41 -0.52
CA PRO A 65 24.92 -9.00 0.89
C PRO A 65 26.37 -8.71 1.32
N ASP A 66 26.57 -7.62 2.07
CA ASP A 66 27.87 -7.25 2.66
C ASP A 66 29.03 -7.08 1.65
N ALA A 67 28.72 -6.63 0.42
CA ALA A 67 29.73 -6.30 -0.57
C ALA A 67 30.75 -5.26 -0.02
N PRO A 68 32.03 -5.32 -0.42
CA PRO A 68 33.00 -4.27 -0.10
C PRO A 68 32.45 -2.90 -0.51
N GLY A 69 32.42 -1.95 0.44
CA GLY A 69 31.83 -0.62 0.23
C GLY A 69 30.32 -0.53 0.49
N ALA A 70 29.67 -1.58 0.98
CA ALA A 70 28.30 -1.50 1.45
C ALA A 70 28.17 -0.52 2.63
N PRO A 71 27.06 0.24 2.71
CA PRO A 71 26.78 1.11 3.85
C PRO A 71 26.60 0.28 5.13
N SER A 72 26.99 0.87 6.27
CA SER A 72 26.71 0.26 7.57
C SER A 72 25.21 0.33 7.90
N THR A 73 24.74 -0.58 8.78
CA THR A 73 23.37 -0.49 9.28
C THR A 73 23.22 0.79 10.12
N PRO A 74 22.26 1.68 9.81
CA PRO A 74 22.07 2.91 10.54
C PRO A 74 21.81 2.67 12.03
N ARG A 75 22.49 3.42 12.88
CA ARG A 75 22.43 3.29 14.33
C ARG A 75 21.73 4.47 14.96
N LEU A 76 20.63 4.22 15.67
CA LEU A 76 19.98 5.23 16.50
C LEU A 76 20.85 5.59 17.71
N LEU A 77 21.01 6.87 17.97
CA LEU A 77 21.73 7.39 19.12
C LEU A 77 20.78 7.59 20.30
N LYS A 78 21.21 7.14 21.49
CA LYS A 78 20.52 7.30 22.77
C LYS A 78 21.55 7.51 23.89
N PRO A 79 21.24 8.30 24.95
CA PRO A 79 20.05 9.15 25.13
C PRO A 79 20.17 10.49 24.36
N GLY A 80 19.06 11.15 24.06
CA GLY A 80 19.06 12.47 23.40
C GLY A 80 17.90 12.69 22.42
N PRO A 81 17.90 13.80 21.67
CA PRO A 81 16.95 13.99 20.57
C PRO A 81 17.11 12.88 19.53
N LEU A 82 16.05 12.60 18.76
CA LEU A 82 16.07 11.59 17.69
C LEU A 82 17.26 11.86 16.74
N ALA A 83 18.24 10.97 16.78
CA ALA A 83 19.44 11.06 15.97
C ALA A 83 19.88 9.68 15.46
N VAL A 84 20.49 9.67 14.29
CA VAL A 84 20.99 8.47 13.61
C VAL A 84 22.39 8.73 13.07
N GLU A 85 23.28 7.76 13.26
CA GLU A 85 24.57 7.66 12.59
C GLU A 85 24.48 6.59 11.51
N TYR A 86 25.09 6.85 10.35
CA TYR A 86 25.14 5.91 9.24
C TYR A 86 26.40 6.17 8.40
N SER A 87 26.95 5.11 7.81
CA SER A 87 27.93 5.26 6.73
C SER A 87 27.22 5.23 5.39
N THR A 88 27.67 6.07 4.45
CA THR A 88 27.12 6.10 3.09
C THR A 88 27.49 4.85 2.29
N GLY A 89 28.49 4.09 2.73
CA GLY A 89 29.22 3.18 1.86
C GLY A 89 29.90 3.96 0.73
N TYR A 90 30.37 3.27 -0.29
CA TYR A 90 30.92 3.91 -1.48
C TYR A 90 30.68 3.10 -2.73
N SER A 91 30.72 3.81 -3.86
CA SER A 91 30.74 3.23 -5.19
C SER A 91 32.17 3.19 -5.72
N GLU A 92 32.50 2.23 -6.57
CA GLU A 92 33.83 2.15 -7.19
C GLU A 92 34.17 3.45 -7.93
N ALA A 93 35.37 3.98 -7.67
CA ALA A 93 35.85 5.20 -8.30
C ALA A 93 35.91 5.02 -9.84
N GLY A 94 35.25 5.93 -10.57
CA GLY A 94 35.17 5.87 -12.04
C GLY A 94 34.03 4.99 -12.59
N GLY A 95 33.20 4.42 -11.72
CA GLY A 95 31.98 3.72 -12.12
C GLY A 95 30.94 4.69 -12.69
N TRP A 96 30.28 4.31 -13.79
CA TRP A 96 29.22 5.11 -14.42
C TRP A 96 27.87 5.05 -13.68
N LYS A 97 27.74 4.16 -12.69
CA LYS A 97 26.48 3.92 -11.96
C LYS A 97 26.38 4.88 -10.79
N ILE A 98 25.39 5.77 -10.85
CA ILE A 98 24.97 6.54 -9.68
C ILE A 98 24.20 5.60 -8.76
N THR A 99 24.72 5.42 -7.56
CA THR A 99 24.05 4.64 -6.50
C THR A 99 23.62 5.61 -5.40
N THR A 100 22.38 5.48 -4.95
CA THR A 100 21.85 6.26 -3.83
C THR A 100 21.60 5.37 -2.63
N LEU A 101 21.73 5.94 -1.44
CA LEU A 101 21.38 5.36 -0.17
C LEU A 101 20.18 6.10 0.40
N THR A 102 19.08 5.40 0.62
CA THR A 102 17.93 5.91 1.36
C THR A 102 18.02 5.43 2.80
N VAL A 103 18.02 6.36 3.76
CA VAL A 103 17.98 6.08 5.19
C VAL A 103 16.58 6.38 5.71
N ARG A 104 16.02 5.44 6.46
CA ARG A 104 14.65 5.48 6.98
C ARG A 104 14.66 5.39 8.50
N LEU A 105 14.10 6.40 9.14
CA LEU A 105 13.74 6.38 10.56
C LEU A 105 12.23 6.15 10.64
N ARG A 106 11.80 5.13 11.38
CA ARG A 106 10.38 4.82 11.55
C ARG A 106 10.07 4.72 13.03
N VAL A 107 8.88 5.18 13.42
CA VAL A 107 8.37 4.91 14.77
C VAL A 107 8.25 3.40 14.92
N ALA A 108 8.79 2.87 16.01
CA ALA A 108 8.76 1.43 16.27
C ALA A 108 7.29 0.97 16.33
N GLN A 109 6.95 0.03 15.44
CA GLN A 109 5.64 -0.60 15.41
C GLN A 109 5.73 -2.01 15.99
N PRO A 110 4.67 -2.53 16.63
CA PRO A 110 4.58 -3.94 16.95
C PRO A 110 4.82 -4.78 15.70
N LYS A 111 5.49 -5.93 15.86
CA LYS A 111 5.73 -6.86 14.76
C LYS A 111 4.42 -7.10 13.99
N PRO A 112 4.43 -7.00 12.65
CA PRO A 112 3.26 -7.31 11.85
C PRO A 112 2.72 -8.69 12.22
N ALA A 113 1.42 -8.78 12.45
CA ALA A 113 0.77 -10.08 12.51
C ALA A 113 1.00 -10.80 11.18
N GLU A 114 0.97 -12.12 11.20
CA GLU A 114 1.01 -12.89 9.97
C GLU A 114 -0.14 -12.47 9.04
N VAL A 115 0.15 -12.29 7.76
CA VAL A 115 -0.87 -11.99 6.75
C VAL A 115 -1.71 -13.25 6.53
N THR A 116 -3.00 -13.15 6.82
CA THR A 116 -3.97 -14.22 6.59
C THR A 116 -4.85 -13.93 5.39
N ALA A 117 -5.29 -14.97 4.69
CA ALA A 117 -6.22 -14.86 3.59
C ALA A 117 -7.40 -15.82 3.66
N VAL A 118 -8.50 -15.38 3.04
CA VAL A 118 -9.59 -16.25 2.60
C VAL A 118 -9.44 -16.46 1.09
N ALA A 119 -9.36 -17.72 0.66
CA ALA A 119 -9.20 -18.07 -0.75
C ALA A 119 -10.53 -18.47 -1.39
N THR A 120 -10.70 -18.21 -2.67
CA THR A 120 -11.77 -18.88 -3.43
C THR A 120 -11.41 -20.34 -3.68
N ASP A 121 -12.41 -21.22 -3.78
CA ASP A 121 -12.17 -22.65 -4.09
C ASP A 121 -11.36 -22.80 -5.40
N ARG A 122 -11.66 -21.97 -6.42
CA ARG A 122 -10.90 -21.92 -7.68
C ARG A 122 -9.42 -21.57 -7.49
N PHE A 123 -9.12 -20.67 -6.55
CA PHE A 123 -7.73 -20.32 -6.22
C PHE A 123 -6.99 -21.53 -5.67
N LEU A 124 -7.61 -22.29 -4.77
CA LEU A 124 -7.02 -23.49 -4.21
C LEU A 124 -6.77 -24.54 -5.31
N ASP A 125 -7.76 -24.80 -6.16
CA ASP A 125 -7.64 -25.77 -7.25
C ASP A 125 -6.54 -25.37 -8.26
N SER A 126 -6.47 -24.09 -8.62
CA SER A 126 -5.52 -23.61 -9.64
C SER A 126 -4.08 -23.53 -9.12
N SER A 127 -3.90 -23.24 -7.83
CA SER A 127 -2.57 -23.13 -7.21
C SER A 127 -2.08 -24.44 -6.59
N GLY A 128 -2.94 -25.45 -6.45
CA GLY A 128 -2.66 -26.65 -5.67
C GLY A 128 -2.50 -26.37 -4.16
N ALA A 129 -2.96 -25.21 -3.69
CA ALA A 129 -2.88 -24.82 -2.29
C ALA A 129 -4.05 -25.38 -1.47
N SER A 130 -3.90 -25.38 -0.15
CA SER A 130 -4.91 -25.88 0.79
C SER A 130 -5.15 -24.92 1.95
N THR A 131 -6.32 -25.01 2.58
CA THR A 131 -6.58 -24.27 3.83
C THR A 131 -5.60 -24.73 4.91
N GLY A 132 -5.00 -23.77 5.62
CA GLY A 132 -3.92 -23.96 6.60
C GLY A 132 -2.52 -23.76 6.02
N GLN A 133 -2.36 -23.86 4.70
CA GLN A 133 -1.07 -23.70 4.04
C GLN A 133 -0.64 -22.23 3.98
N ARG A 134 0.69 -22.02 4.02
CA ARG A 134 1.30 -20.74 3.72
C ARG A 134 1.78 -20.73 2.27
N VAL A 135 1.38 -19.72 1.52
CA VAL A 135 1.74 -19.47 0.12
C VAL A 135 2.43 -18.12 0.01
N THR A 136 3.32 -17.96 -0.98
CA THR A 136 3.90 -16.66 -1.30
C THR A 136 3.13 -16.04 -2.45
N VAL A 137 2.68 -14.80 -2.27
CA VAL A 137 1.89 -14.06 -3.27
C VAL A 137 2.61 -12.78 -3.61
N LEU A 138 2.67 -12.45 -4.90
CA LEU A 138 3.22 -11.18 -5.37
C LEU A 138 2.19 -10.07 -5.18
N ILE A 139 2.47 -9.11 -4.29
CA ILE A 139 1.60 -7.96 -4.03
C ILE A 139 2.44 -6.69 -4.12
N GLY A 140 2.05 -5.76 -5.01
CA GLY A 140 2.81 -4.52 -5.23
C GLY A 140 4.24 -4.77 -5.71
N GLY A 141 4.49 -5.86 -6.43
CA GLY A 141 5.82 -6.25 -6.91
C GLY A 141 6.71 -6.92 -5.86
N HIS A 142 6.18 -7.24 -4.68
CA HIS A 142 6.94 -7.86 -3.59
C HIS A 142 6.32 -9.17 -3.11
N ASP A 143 7.19 -10.09 -2.68
CA ASP A 143 6.78 -11.38 -2.11
C ASP A 143 6.17 -11.21 -0.73
N VAL A 144 4.88 -11.52 -0.60
CA VAL A 144 4.15 -11.51 0.66
C VAL A 144 3.78 -12.94 1.06
N PRO A 145 4.29 -13.47 2.19
CA PRO A 145 3.87 -14.75 2.71
C PRO A 145 2.48 -14.63 3.33
N VAL A 146 1.54 -15.45 2.85
CA VAL A 146 0.13 -15.42 3.23
C VAL A 146 -0.31 -16.80 3.69
N ARG A 147 -0.95 -16.90 4.85
CA ARG A 147 -1.59 -18.15 5.30
C ARG A 147 -3.06 -18.17 4.95
N ILE A 148 -3.47 -19.20 4.23
CA ILE A 148 -4.87 -19.41 3.87
C ILE A 148 -5.57 -19.98 5.10
N VAL A 149 -6.51 -19.23 5.69
CA VAL A 149 -7.20 -19.64 6.92
C VAL A 149 -8.59 -20.20 6.67
N ARG A 150 -9.16 -19.96 5.48
CA ARG A 150 -10.49 -20.42 5.08
C ARG A 150 -10.62 -20.40 3.56
N SER A 151 -11.52 -21.22 3.03
CA SER A 151 -12.01 -21.10 1.66
C SER A 151 -13.47 -20.64 1.60
N VAL A 152 -13.82 -19.98 0.49
CA VAL A 152 -15.18 -19.61 0.12
C VAL A 152 -15.38 -19.96 -1.35
N ARG A 153 -16.64 -20.12 -1.77
CA ARG A 153 -16.92 -20.39 -3.19
C ARG A 153 -16.56 -19.18 -4.05
N GLU A 154 -16.97 -18.00 -3.63
CA GLU A 154 -16.81 -16.74 -4.38
C GLU A 154 -16.56 -15.56 -3.43
N LEU A 155 -15.86 -14.56 -3.95
CA LEU A 155 -15.73 -13.24 -3.33
C LEU A 155 -16.47 -12.20 -4.18
N PRO A 156 -16.98 -11.12 -3.57
CA PRO A 156 -17.57 -10.02 -4.32
C PRO A 156 -16.60 -9.48 -5.39
N GLY A 157 -17.09 -9.24 -6.61
CA GLY A 157 -16.27 -8.74 -7.72
C GLY A 157 -15.37 -9.80 -8.37
N THR A 158 -15.41 -11.06 -7.92
CA THR A 158 -14.61 -12.16 -8.48
C THR A 158 -15.46 -13.32 -9.02
N GLY A 159 -16.70 -13.02 -9.42
CA GLY A 159 -17.63 -14.01 -9.96
C GLY A 159 -17.17 -14.59 -11.31
N PRO A 160 -17.78 -15.70 -11.76
CA PRO A 160 -17.35 -16.47 -12.94
C PRO A 160 -17.29 -15.67 -14.24
N GLU A 161 -18.07 -14.60 -14.35
CA GLU A 161 -18.14 -13.70 -15.51
C GLU A 161 -17.03 -12.63 -15.53
N THR A 162 -16.22 -12.53 -14.46
CA THR A 162 -15.19 -11.49 -14.34
C THR A 162 -13.85 -11.97 -14.90
N PRO A 163 -12.96 -11.06 -15.37
CA PRO A 163 -11.62 -11.44 -15.81
C PRO A 163 -10.86 -12.24 -14.73
N SER A 164 -11.06 -11.93 -13.44
CA SER A 164 -10.44 -12.65 -12.32
C SER A 164 -10.79 -14.15 -12.28
N ALA A 165 -11.99 -14.53 -12.74
CA ALA A 165 -12.35 -15.93 -12.89
C ALA A 165 -11.53 -16.62 -13.97
N GLN A 166 -11.10 -15.92 -15.02
CA GLN A 166 -10.19 -16.48 -16.02
C GLN A 166 -8.77 -16.66 -15.48
N PHE A 167 -8.38 -15.91 -14.44
CA PHE A 167 -7.04 -15.87 -13.86
C PHE A 167 -6.83 -16.76 -12.63
N GLY A 168 -7.62 -17.84 -12.50
CA GLY A 168 -7.37 -18.88 -11.50
C GLY A 168 -7.92 -18.59 -10.10
N GLY A 169 -8.83 -17.63 -9.93
CA GLY A 169 -9.50 -17.37 -8.65
C GLY A 169 -8.97 -16.13 -7.91
N ALA A 170 -9.29 -16.00 -6.61
CA ALA A 170 -9.01 -14.80 -5.83
C ALA A 170 -8.65 -15.08 -4.37
N LEU A 171 -7.93 -14.12 -3.77
CA LEU A 171 -7.57 -14.07 -2.36
C LEU A 171 -8.07 -12.76 -1.75
N LEU A 172 -8.75 -12.84 -0.60
CA LEU A 172 -9.05 -11.70 0.26
C LEU A 172 -8.05 -11.66 1.41
N VAL A 173 -7.32 -10.55 1.53
CA VAL A 173 -6.30 -10.30 2.56
C VAL A 173 -6.60 -9.05 3.36
N ASP A 174 -6.09 -9.00 4.60
CA ASP A 174 -6.13 -7.79 5.42
C ASP A 174 -5.10 -6.76 4.91
N LEU A 175 -5.58 -5.68 4.27
CA LEU A 175 -4.73 -4.64 3.69
C LEU A 175 -3.78 -3.99 4.72
N PRO A 176 -4.22 -3.63 5.94
CA PRO A 176 -3.32 -3.21 7.01
C PRO A 176 -2.19 -4.21 7.31
N ALA A 177 -2.47 -5.51 7.45
CA ALA A 177 -1.43 -6.52 7.67
C ALA A 177 -0.44 -6.60 6.49
N VAL A 178 -0.94 -6.58 5.24
CA VAL A 178 -0.10 -6.53 4.04
C VAL A 178 0.80 -5.31 4.05
N ASN A 179 0.23 -4.11 4.26
CA ASN A 179 1.02 -2.88 4.28
C ASN A 179 2.01 -2.83 5.43
N ARG A 180 1.70 -3.41 6.60
CA ARG A 180 2.68 -3.57 7.69
C ARG A 180 3.82 -4.51 7.30
N HIS A 181 3.55 -5.59 6.58
CA HIS A 181 4.59 -6.47 6.06
C HIS A 181 5.47 -5.75 5.03
N LEU A 182 4.85 -5.11 4.04
CA LEU A 182 5.55 -4.39 2.97
C LEU A 182 6.41 -3.25 3.52
N GLN A 183 5.88 -2.46 4.45
CA GLN A 183 6.63 -1.37 5.08
C GLN A 183 7.81 -1.90 5.90
N GLY A 184 7.59 -2.98 6.67
CA GLY A 184 8.64 -3.54 7.53
C GLY A 184 9.78 -4.20 6.74
N LYS A 185 9.50 -4.82 5.60
CA LYS A 185 10.49 -5.58 4.83
C LYS A 185 11.07 -4.82 3.64
N TYR A 186 10.26 -4.01 2.97
CA TYR A 186 10.60 -3.36 1.71
C TYR A 186 10.49 -1.83 1.78
N GLY A 187 10.01 -1.25 2.88
CA GLY A 187 9.70 0.18 2.95
C GLY A 187 8.60 0.64 1.98
N ALA A 188 7.84 -0.30 1.42
CA ALA A 188 6.82 -0.07 0.41
C ALA A 188 5.40 -0.19 1.01
N SER A 189 4.39 0.25 0.25
CA SER A 189 2.97 0.02 0.57
C SER A 189 2.14 0.03 -0.70
N VAL A 190 1.01 -0.66 -0.67
CA VAL A 190 -0.01 -0.59 -1.73
C VAL A 190 -1.16 0.32 -1.31
N ALA A 191 -1.60 1.16 -2.25
CA ALA A 191 -2.75 2.05 -2.05
C ALA A 191 -4.06 1.33 -2.39
N PRO A 192 -5.18 1.68 -1.75
CA PRO A 192 -6.49 1.23 -2.19
C PRO A 192 -6.77 1.75 -3.60
N THR A 193 -7.23 0.88 -4.49
CA THR A 193 -7.60 1.23 -5.88
C THR A 193 -9.07 1.62 -6.00
N GLU A 194 -9.90 1.21 -5.04
CA GLU A 194 -11.34 1.45 -5.02
C GLU A 194 -11.86 1.59 -3.59
N TRP A 195 -13.00 2.25 -3.42
CA TRP A 195 -13.69 2.42 -2.16
C TRP A 195 -15.12 1.91 -2.27
N TRP A 196 -15.46 0.93 -1.45
CA TRP A 196 -16.82 0.39 -1.40
C TRP A 196 -17.55 1.00 -0.20
N LEU A 197 -18.61 1.73 -0.50
CA LEU A 197 -19.37 2.49 0.48
C LEU A 197 -20.78 1.93 0.61
N ARG A 198 -21.28 1.87 1.84
CA ARG A 198 -22.70 1.62 2.12
C ARG A 198 -23.32 2.93 2.59
N ALA A 199 -24.20 3.50 1.79
CA ALA A 199 -25.01 4.63 2.21
C ALA A 199 -26.03 4.19 3.28
N GLY A 200 -26.47 5.14 4.12
CA GLY A 200 -27.61 4.91 5.00
C GLY A 200 -28.89 4.62 4.20
N PRO A 201 -29.89 3.95 4.80
CA PRO A 201 -31.16 3.67 4.11
C PRO A 201 -31.77 4.93 3.50
N GLY A 202 -32.10 4.90 2.20
CA GLY A 202 -32.69 6.04 1.47
C GLY A 202 -31.76 7.23 1.21
N ARG A 203 -30.44 7.10 1.48
CA ARG A 203 -29.47 8.20 1.38
C ARG A 203 -28.47 8.02 0.23
N THR A 204 -28.68 7.06 -0.65
CA THR A 204 -27.77 6.74 -1.77
C THR A 204 -27.58 7.94 -2.69
N ASP A 205 -28.66 8.60 -3.11
CA ASP A 205 -28.59 9.72 -4.06
C ASP A 205 -27.87 10.93 -3.46
N GLU A 206 -28.13 11.22 -2.19
CA GLU A 206 -27.45 12.29 -1.45
C GLU A 206 -25.96 12.00 -1.30
N ALA A 207 -25.59 10.76 -0.93
CA ALA A 207 -24.19 10.35 -0.82
C ALA A 207 -23.48 10.42 -2.17
N ALA A 208 -24.11 9.95 -3.24
CA ALA A 208 -23.57 10.01 -4.60
C ALA A 208 -23.39 11.46 -5.07
N ALA A 209 -24.39 12.33 -4.84
CA ALA A 209 -24.30 13.75 -5.17
C ALA A 209 -23.17 14.43 -4.38
N GLY A 210 -23.04 14.15 -3.09
CA GLY A 210 -21.96 14.68 -2.25
C GLY A 210 -20.57 14.26 -2.72
N LEU A 211 -20.39 12.97 -3.06
CA LEU A 211 -19.12 12.46 -3.58
C LEU A 211 -18.79 13.05 -4.96
N ARG A 212 -19.77 13.18 -5.85
CA ARG A 212 -19.58 13.79 -7.19
C ARG A 212 -19.26 15.28 -7.11
N ALA A 213 -19.74 15.97 -6.08
CA ALA A 213 -19.43 17.38 -5.84
C ALA A 213 -18.10 17.60 -5.09
N PHE A 214 -17.44 16.53 -4.63
CA PHE A 214 -16.20 16.65 -3.87
C PHE A 214 -15.03 17.05 -4.79
N PRO A 215 -14.24 18.10 -4.46
CA PRO A 215 -13.24 18.67 -5.38
C PRO A 215 -12.20 17.68 -5.92
N ASP A 216 -11.80 16.71 -5.10
CA ASP A 216 -10.77 15.73 -5.45
C ASP A 216 -11.34 14.42 -6.02
N THR A 217 -12.65 14.37 -6.30
CA THR A 217 -13.32 13.18 -6.86
C THR A 217 -13.88 13.52 -8.23
N ALA A 218 -13.42 12.82 -9.26
CA ALA A 218 -14.05 12.97 -10.58
C ALA A 218 -15.46 12.37 -10.53
N PRO A 219 -16.52 13.08 -10.94
CA PRO A 219 -17.89 12.59 -10.84
C PRO A 219 -18.11 11.21 -11.50
N ALA A 220 -17.41 10.95 -12.60
CA ALA A 220 -17.47 9.68 -13.34
C ALA A 220 -16.87 8.48 -12.58
N GLN A 221 -16.07 8.72 -11.54
CA GLN A 221 -15.52 7.66 -10.68
C GLN A 221 -16.53 7.19 -9.62
N VAL A 222 -17.64 7.92 -9.42
CA VAL A 222 -18.68 7.55 -8.46
C VAL A 222 -19.71 6.64 -9.14
N LEU A 223 -19.55 5.33 -8.89
CA LEU A 223 -20.46 4.29 -9.39
C LEU A 223 -21.54 3.96 -8.36
N VAL A 224 -22.80 4.15 -8.72
CA VAL A 224 -23.96 3.73 -7.92
C VAL A 224 -24.52 2.46 -8.53
N ARG A 225 -24.63 1.39 -7.72
CA ARG A 225 -25.03 0.06 -8.20
C ARG A 225 -26.36 0.09 -8.97
N ASP A 226 -27.36 0.80 -8.45
CA ASP A 226 -28.71 0.78 -9.03
C ASP A 226 -28.75 1.58 -10.34
N GLU A 227 -28.03 2.71 -10.43
CA GLU A 227 -27.84 3.47 -11.70
C GLU A 227 -27.10 2.64 -12.76
N VAL A 228 -26.09 1.85 -12.35
CA VAL A 228 -25.37 0.94 -13.25
C VAL A 228 -26.30 -0.16 -13.74
N ALA A 229 -27.12 -0.75 -12.86
CA ALA A 229 -28.06 -1.79 -13.21
C ALA A 229 -29.16 -1.31 -14.16
N GLU A 230 -29.68 -0.09 -13.96
CA GLU A 230 -30.62 0.56 -14.89
C GLU A 230 -29.98 0.78 -16.25
N ARG A 231 -28.78 1.37 -16.30
CA ARG A 231 -28.07 1.59 -17.57
C ARG A 231 -27.77 0.29 -18.32
N LEU A 232 -27.43 -0.79 -17.61
CA LEU A 232 -27.22 -2.10 -18.22
C LEU A 232 -28.54 -2.73 -18.71
N ARG A 233 -29.67 -2.46 -18.04
CA ARG A 233 -30.99 -2.91 -18.47
C ARG A 233 -31.46 -2.20 -19.73
N ASP A 234 -31.15 -0.91 -19.84
CA ASP A 234 -31.53 -0.06 -20.96
C ASP A 234 -30.51 -0.13 -22.13
N ASP A 235 -29.44 -0.92 -21.99
CA ASP A 235 -28.47 -1.18 -23.05
C ASP A 235 -29.11 -2.10 -24.12
N PRO A 236 -29.29 -1.62 -25.38
CA PRO A 236 -29.86 -2.43 -26.45
C PRO A 236 -29.03 -3.68 -26.77
N PHE A 237 -27.75 -3.72 -26.39
CA PHE A 237 -26.90 -4.91 -26.50
C PHE A 237 -26.94 -5.81 -25.24
N GLY A 238 -27.46 -5.32 -24.11
CA GLY A 238 -27.70 -6.07 -22.88
C GLY A 238 -29.00 -6.89 -22.86
N ALA A 239 -29.94 -6.61 -23.76
CA ALA A 239 -31.21 -7.34 -23.93
C ALA A 239 -31.10 -8.71 -24.65
N GLY A 240 -29.89 -9.28 -24.71
CA GLY A 240 -29.44 -10.30 -25.67
C GLY A 240 -29.80 -11.78 -25.43
N PRO A 241 -30.71 -12.15 -24.51
CA PRO A 241 -31.50 -13.37 -24.78
C PRO A 241 -33.02 -13.10 -24.87
N GLY A 242 -33.51 -11.97 -24.36
CA GLY A 242 -34.94 -11.66 -24.34
C GLY A 242 -35.48 -11.17 -25.70
N ALA A 243 -34.68 -10.38 -26.42
CA ALA A 243 -35.07 -9.88 -27.75
C ALA A 243 -35.04 -10.98 -28.84
N ALA A 244 -34.25 -12.04 -28.65
CA ALA A 244 -34.17 -13.16 -29.59
C ALA A 244 -35.43 -14.04 -29.58
N PHE A 245 -36.18 -14.09 -28.47
CA PHE A 245 -37.42 -14.87 -28.40
C PHE A 245 -38.63 -14.16 -29.03
N ALA A 246 -38.67 -12.83 -29.04
CA ALA A 246 -39.73 -12.08 -29.72
C ALA A 246 -39.57 -12.06 -31.26
N ALA A 247 -38.33 -12.23 -31.75
CA ALA A 247 -38.02 -12.29 -33.18
C ALA A 247 -38.22 -13.69 -33.80
N ALA A 248 -38.50 -14.72 -33.00
CA ALA A 248 -38.82 -16.07 -33.48
C ALA A 248 -40.34 -16.33 -33.64
N THR A 249 -41.17 -15.30 -33.45
CA THR A 249 -42.65 -15.39 -33.56
C THR A 249 -43.26 -14.39 -34.56
N LEU A 250 -42.52 -13.94 -35.56
CA LEU A 250 -43.07 -13.26 -36.75
C LEU A 250 -42.72 -14.02 -38.03
#